data_AF-A0A8T3DSL0-F1
#
_entry.id   AF-A0A8T3DSL0-F1
#
_cell.length_a   1.000
_cell.length_b   1.000
_cell.length_c   1.000
_cell.angle_alpha   90.00
_cell.angle_beta   90.00
_cell.angle_gamma   90.00
#
_symmetry.space_group_name_H-M   'P 1'
#
loop_
_entity.id
_entity.type
_entity.pdbx_description
1 polymer ?
#
loop_
_entity_poly.entity_id
_entity_poly.type
_entity_poly.pdbx_seq_one_letter_code
_entity_poly.pdbx_strand_id
1 'polypeptide(L)'
;MKSPNCKLQTLWLGWCNITEGCCDNLASALCSPHSELTDLELRNNKLQDSGVRALSAGLEDSCCKLQRLGPSGCRITKEGSVVKHPVPDSYIQIHWWI
;
A
#
# COMPACT_ATOMS: atom_id res chain seq x y z
N MET A 1 9.62 4.32 -15.42
CA MET A 1 8.82 3.85 -16.58
C MET A 1 7.43 4.42 -16.48
N LYS A 2 7.00 5.25 -17.45
CA LYS A 2 5.62 5.76 -17.53
C LYS A 2 4.96 5.11 -18.75
N SER A 3 3.99 4.23 -18.53
CA SER A 3 3.12 3.77 -19.60
C SER A 3 1.84 4.60 -19.53
N PRO A 4 1.53 5.45 -20.53
CA PRO A 4 0.38 6.34 -20.49
C PRO A 4 -0.97 5.59 -20.47
N ASN A 5 -0.95 4.26 -20.66
CA ASN A 5 -2.13 3.40 -20.68
C ASN A 5 -2.06 2.30 -19.61
N CYS A 6 -1.45 2.56 -18.45
CA CYS A 6 -1.40 1.58 -17.36
C CYS A 6 -2.79 1.36 -16.75
N LYS A 7 -3.53 0.37 -17.25
CA LYS A 7 -4.86 -0.04 -16.75
C LYS A 7 -4.77 -1.11 -15.67
N LEU A 8 -3.62 -1.23 -15.02
CA LEU A 8 -3.40 -2.26 -14.01
C LEU A 8 -4.23 -1.89 -12.78
N GLN A 9 -5.22 -2.70 -12.45
CA GLN A 9 -6.12 -2.51 -11.31
C GLN A 9 -5.66 -3.32 -10.08
N THR A 10 -5.10 -4.50 -10.30
CA THR A 10 -4.65 -5.39 -9.22
C THR A 10 -3.19 -5.76 -9.41
N LEU A 11 -2.40 -5.64 -8.35
CA LEU A 11 -0.98 -5.99 -8.31
C LEU A 11 -0.70 -6.89 -7.11
N TRP A 12 -0.10 -8.05 -7.37
CA TRP A 12 0.30 -9.00 -6.34
C TRP A 12 1.82 -9.05 -6.22
N LEU A 13 2.31 -8.68 -5.04
CA LEU A 13 3.73 -8.63 -4.69
C LEU A 13 4.01 -9.42 -3.40
N GLY A 14 3.20 -10.45 -3.13
CA GLY A 14 3.40 -11.32 -1.97
C GLY A 14 4.72 -12.09 -2.07
N TRP A 15 5.41 -12.28 -0.95
CA TRP A 15 6.68 -13.00 -0.85
C TRP A 15 7.82 -12.45 -1.75
N CYS A 16 7.76 -11.17 -2.14
CA CYS A 16 8.77 -10.53 -2.98
C CYS A 16 9.99 -9.99 -2.21
N ASN A 17 10.07 -10.24 -0.89
CA ASN A 17 11.11 -9.72 -0.01
C ASN A 17 11.22 -8.17 -0.04
N ILE A 18 10.09 -7.49 -0.23
CA ILE A 18 9.98 -6.02 -0.15
C ILE A 18 10.28 -5.60 1.29
N THR A 19 11.07 -4.55 1.43
CA THR A 19 11.51 -4.02 2.73
C THR A 19 10.93 -2.63 2.98
N GLU A 20 11.02 -2.14 4.20
CA GLU A 20 10.64 -0.78 4.59
C GLU A 20 11.24 0.29 3.67
N GLY A 21 12.49 0.11 3.20
CA GLY A 21 13.19 1.08 2.34
C GLY A 21 12.60 1.23 0.93
N CYS A 22 11.66 0.36 0.53
CA CYS A 22 10.96 0.47 -0.75
C CYS A 22 9.59 1.14 -0.63
N CYS A 23 9.12 1.40 0.60
CA CYS A 23 7.75 1.83 0.85
C CYS A 23 7.44 3.23 0.30
N ASP A 24 8.38 4.18 0.41
CA ASP A 24 8.25 5.52 -0.17
C ASP A 24 8.17 5.48 -1.70
N ASN A 25 9.01 4.64 -2.33
CA ASN A 25 9.00 4.44 -3.77
C ASN A 25 7.70 3.77 -4.25
N LEU A 26 7.20 2.77 -3.50
CA LEU A 26 5.91 2.16 -3.78
C LEU A 26 4.79 3.19 -3.68
N ALA A 27 4.75 3.97 -2.60
CA ALA A 27 3.72 4.98 -2.41
C ALA A 27 3.74 6.02 -3.55
N SER A 28 4.93 6.52 -3.92
CA SER A 28 5.10 7.44 -5.06
C SER A 28 4.62 6.85 -6.38
N ALA A 29 4.82 5.55 -6.61
CA ALA A 29 4.36 4.86 -7.81
C ALA A 29 2.83 4.70 -7.83
N LEU A 30 2.23 4.39 -6.67
CA LEU A 30 0.78 4.23 -6.49
C LEU A 30 0.04 5.56 -6.64
N CYS A 31 0.67 6.66 -6.23
CA CYS A 31 0.19 8.03 -6.30
C CYS A 31 0.49 8.72 -7.64
N SER A 32 1.02 7.98 -8.62
CA SER A 32 1.22 8.49 -9.97
C SER A 32 -0.15 8.81 -10.61
N PRO A 33 -0.31 9.94 -11.31
CA PRO A 33 -1.58 10.38 -11.89
C PRO A 33 -2.14 9.43 -12.98
N HIS A 34 -1.34 8.48 -13.45
CA HIS A 34 -1.74 7.45 -14.43
C HIS A 34 -1.96 6.07 -13.78
N SER A 35 -1.87 5.97 -12.46
CA SER A 35 -2.13 4.74 -11.75
C SER A 35 -3.63 4.51 -11.67
N GLU A 36 -4.09 3.39 -12.20
CA GLU A 36 -5.46 2.90 -12.05
C GLU A 36 -5.54 1.77 -11.01
N LEU A 37 -4.50 1.60 -10.18
CA LEU A 37 -4.42 0.50 -9.23
C LEU A 37 -5.40 0.68 -8.08
N THR A 38 -6.28 -0.30 -7.90
CA THR A 38 -7.28 -0.38 -6.84
C THR A 38 -6.90 -1.41 -5.77
N ASP A 39 -6.11 -2.42 -6.11
CA ASP A 39 -5.81 -3.55 -5.21
C ASP A 39 -4.32 -3.87 -5.21
N LEU A 40 -3.73 -3.87 -4.02
CA LEU A 40 -2.32 -4.18 -3.81
C LEU A 40 -2.16 -5.25 -2.72
N GLU A 41 -1.62 -6.40 -3.09
CA GLU A 41 -1.31 -7.49 -2.18
C GLU A 41 0.20 -7.51 -1.89
N LEU A 42 0.59 -7.40 -0.62
CA LEU A 42 1.97 -7.32 -0.13
C LEU A 42 2.29 -8.42 0.88
N ARG A 43 1.46 -9.47 1.03
CA ARG A 43 1.66 -10.47 2.08
C ARG A 43 3.06 -11.04 2.16
N ASN A 44 3.49 -11.37 3.37
CA ASN A 44 4.75 -12.04 3.66
C ASN A 44 5.99 -11.29 3.13
N ASN A 45 5.97 -9.96 3.22
CA ASN A 45 7.15 -9.11 3.00
C ASN A 45 7.77 -8.66 4.34
N LYS A 46 8.71 -7.72 4.31
CA LYS A 46 9.43 -7.21 5.49
C LYS A 46 9.23 -5.69 5.62
N LEU A 47 7.97 -5.26 5.52
CA LEU A 47 7.62 -3.83 5.54
C LEU A 47 7.85 -3.21 6.91
N GLN A 48 7.64 -3.97 7.99
CA GLN A 48 7.68 -3.46 9.37
C GLN A 48 6.69 -2.31 9.60
N ASP A 49 6.66 -1.75 10.81
CA ASP A 49 5.74 -0.66 11.16
C ASP A 49 6.08 0.65 10.44
N SER A 50 7.38 0.91 10.28
CA SER A 50 7.97 2.04 9.55
C SER A 50 7.52 2.06 8.09
N GLY A 51 7.66 0.94 7.37
CA GLY A 51 7.29 0.85 5.96
C GLY A 51 5.79 0.96 5.74
N VAL A 52 4.99 0.37 6.62
CA VAL A 52 3.52 0.54 6.58
C VAL A 52 3.12 2.00 6.80
N ARG A 53 3.74 2.68 7.76
CA ARG A 53 3.49 4.11 8.01
C ARG A 53 3.86 4.98 6.80
N ALA A 54 5.00 4.69 6.17
CA ALA A 54 5.43 5.38 4.94
C ALA A 54 4.45 5.15 3.78
N LEU A 55 4.00 3.90 3.57
CA LEU A 55 2.98 3.58 2.58
C LEU A 55 1.68 4.34 2.87
N SER A 56 1.17 4.29 4.10
CA SER A 56 -0.06 4.98 4.47
C SER A 56 0.02 6.49 4.27
N ALA A 57 1.11 7.13 4.71
CA ALA A 57 1.30 8.57 4.53
C ALA A 57 1.33 8.99 3.06
N GLY A 58 1.95 8.20 2.18
CA GLY A 58 1.93 8.50 0.75
C GLY A 58 0.57 8.24 0.09
N LEU A 59 -0.20 7.26 0.59
CA LEU A 59 -1.56 6.98 0.11
C LEU A 59 -2.61 8.01 0.58
N GLU A 60 -2.34 8.75 1.66
CA GLU A 60 -3.16 9.88 2.11
C GLU A 60 -3.14 11.05 1.11
N ASP A 61 -2.11 11.11 0.26
CA ASP A 61 -2.07 12.08 -0.82
C ASP A 61 -3.12 11.72 -1.88
N SER A 62 -4.08 12.62 -2.06
CA SER A 62 -5.38 12.50 -2.76
C SER A 62 -5.37 11.99 -4.21
N CYS A 63 -4.23 11.60 -4.76
CA CYS A 63 -4.09 11.02 -6.10
C CYS A 63 -4.19 9.49 -6.15
N CYS A 64 -4.18 8.80 -5.01
CA CYS A 64 -4.25 7.34 -5.02
C CYS A 64 -5.68 6.80 -5.19
N LYS A 65 -5.87 5.87 -6.14
CA LYS A 65 -7.12 5.13 -6.37
C LYS A 65 -7.20 3.80 -5.61
N LEU A 66 -6.18 3.51 -4.79
CA LEU A 66 -6.07 2.23 -4.10
C LEU A 66 -7.22 2.08 -3.10
N GLN A 67 -7.94 0.96 -3.19
CA GLN A 67 -9.06 0.59 -2.33
C GLN A 67 -8.72 -0.59 -1.43
N ARG A 68 -7.71 -1.40 -1.75
CA ARG A 68 -7.34 -2.57 -0.95
C ARG A 68 -5.84 -2.70 -0.81
N LEU A 69 -5.40 -2.94 0.42
CA LEU A 69 -4.01 -3.23 0.78
C LEU A 69 -3.97 -4.51 1.64
N GLY A 70 -3.16 -5.49 1.22
CA GLY A 70 -2.93 -6.74 1.95
C GLY A 70 -1.52 -6.81 2.53
N PRO A 71 -1.26 -6.33 3.76
CA PRO A 71 0.08 -6.37 4.36
C PRO A 71 0.29 -7.58 5.30
N SER A 72 -0.53 -8.63 5.19
CA SER A 72 -0.50 -9.76 6.13
C SER A 72 0.86 -10.47 6.15
N GLY A 73 1.41 -10.75 7.34
CA GLY A 73 2.73 -11.37 7.45
C GLY A 73 3.91 -10.43 7.14
N CYS A 74 3.71 -9.11 7.09
CA CYS A 74 4.76 -8.13 6.82
C CYS A 74 5.63 -7.72 8.02
N ARG A 75 5.62 -8.52 9.11
CA ARG A 75 6.31 -8.24 10.38
C ARG A 75 5.85 -6.95 11.06
N ILE A 76 4.54 -6.71 10.99
CA ILE A 76 3.89 -5.54 11.56
C ILE A 76 3.51 -5.87 13.00
N THR A 77 3.83 -4.98 13.93
CA THR A 77 3.42 -5.11 15.33
C THR A 77 2.02 -4.56 15.53
N LYS A 78 1.47 -4.74 16.74
CA LYS A 78 0.19 -4.12 17.10
C LYS A 78 0.23 -2.60 16.91
N GLU A 79 1.34 -1.93 17.17
CA GLU A 79 1.46 -0.47 17.00
C GLU A 79 1.42 -0.05 15.53
N GLY A 80 2.09 -0.78 14.64
CA GLY A 80 2.01 -0.56 13.19
C GLY A 80 0.63 -0.88 12.60
N SER A 81 -0.18 -1.71 13.26
CA SER A 81 -1.58 -1.95 12.87
C SER A 81 -2.54 -0.82 13.30
N VAL A 82 -2.12 0.05 14.23
CA VAL A 82 -2.88 1.24 14.66
C VAL A 82 -2.54 2.46 13.80
N VAL A 83 -2.04 2.29 12.57
CA VAL A 83 -2.05 3.40 11.61
C VAL A 83 -3.51 3.77 11.38
N LYS A 84 -3.96 4.78 12.12
CA LYS A 84 -5.36 5.18 12.25
C LYS A 84 -5.83 5.72 10.92
N HIS A 85 -6.97 5.23 10.47
CA HIS A 85 -7.81 5.81 9.42
C HIS A 85 -7.77 7.35 9.40
N PRO A 86 -7.72 7.96 8.21
CA PRO A 86 -8.65 9.01 7.84
C PRO A 86 -9.99 8.36 7.46
N VAL A 87 -11.09 8.78 8.08
CA VAL A 87 -12.49 8.42 7.76
C VAL A 87 -13.17 9.63 7.11
N PRO A 88 -14.33 9.52 6.43
CA PRO A 88 -14.84 8.49 5.52
C PRO A 88 -15.34 9.10 4.17
N ASP A 89 -15.03 8.48 3.03
CA ASP A 89 -15.92 8.46 1.84
C ASP A 89 -15.34 7.56 0.72
N SER A 90 -14.05 7.23 0.79
CA SER A 90 -13.39 6.30 -0.13
C SER A 90 -12.78 5.13 0.66
N TYR A 91 -13.50 4.01 0.67
CA TYR A 91 -13.16 2.76 1.37
C TYR A 91 -11.80 2.20 0.90
N ILE A 92 -10.70 2.55 1.57
CA ILE A 92 -9.49 1.70 1.54
C ILE A 92 -9.69 0.60 2.58
N GLN A 93 -10.14 -0.58 2.15
CA GLN A 93 -10.19 -1.80 2.96
C GLN A 93 -8.78 -2.37 3.09
N ILE A 94 -8.05 -1.92 4.12
CA ILE A 94 -6.82 -2.59 4.54
C ILE A 94 -7.23 -3.84 5.32
N HIS A 95 -7.03 -5.01 4.73
CA HIS A 95 -7.38 -6.27 5.37
C HIS A 95 -6.25 -6.70 6.30
N TRP A 96 -6.29 -6.21 7.54
CA TRP A 96 -5.38 -6.57 8.62
C TRP A 96 -5.67 -7.96 9.20
N TRP A 97 -5.59 -9.02 8.39
CA TRP A 97 -5.56 -10.39 8.95
C TRP A 97 -4.21 -10.61 9.64
N ILE A 98 -4.07 -10.08 10.86
CA ILE A 98 -3.15 -10.57 11.88
C ILE A 98 -3.75 -11.84 12.47
#